data_AF-A0A838DFZ2-F1
#
_entry.id   AF-A0A838DFZ2-F1
#
_cell.length_a   1.000
_cell.length_b   1.000
_cell.length_c   1.000
_cell.angle_alpha   90.00
_cell.angle_beta   90.00
_cell.angle_gamma   90.00
#
_symmetry.space_group_name_H-M   'P 1'
#
loop_
_entity.id
_entity.type
_entity.pdbx_description
1 polymer ?
#
loop_
_entity_poly.entity_id
_entity_poly.type
_entity_poly.pdbx_seq_one_letter_code
_entity_poly.pdbx_strand_id
1 'polypeptide(L)'
;MKTNGRWCFRALVALALPLLITSCATRDTRHRVVISVPEQRMVVLEEGRPVSNYPISTSKFALADTPGSRGTPLGELEIAKKIGGGAPSGAVFKSRRRTGEILPPDAPGRDPIVTRILWLRGLEAQNANAYGRYI
;
A
#
# COMPACT_ATOMS: atom_id res chain seq x y z
N MET A 1 -69.07 -34.40 -8.45
CA MET A 1 -69.33 -32.98 -8.79
C MET A 1 -68.98 -32.13 -7.58
N LYS A 2 -68.02 -31.19 -7.72
CA LYS A 2 -67.66 -30.03 -6.86
C LYS A 2 -67.67 -30.26 -5.32
N THR A 3 -66.57 -30.06 -4.60
CA THR A 3 -66.02 -28.72 -4.34
C THR A 3 -64.56 -28.76 -3.86
N ASN A 4 -63.82 -27.72 -4.29
CA ASN A 4 -62.46 -27.38 -3.90
C ASN A 4 -62.37 -26.87 -2.46
N GLY A 5 -61.30 -27.23 -1.75
CA GLY A 5 -60.99 -26.71 -0.41
C GLY A 5 -59.49 -26.51 -0.21
N ARG A 6 -59.00 -25.37 -0.69
CA ARG A 6 -57.76 -24.64 -0.36
C ARG A 6 -56.94 -25.21 0.82
N TRP A 7 -55.74 -25.73 0.54
CA TRP A 7 -54.71 -25.92 1.55
C TRP A 7 -53.69 -24.80 1.51
N CYS A 8 -53.52 -24.22 2.70
CA CYS A 8 -52.77 -23.05 3.09
C CYS A 8 -51.28 -23.17 2.73
N PHE A 9 -50.74 -22.29 1.89
CA PHE A 9 -49.30 -22.09 1.72
C PHE A 9 -48.76 -21.49 3.03
N ARG A 10 -48.20 -22.34 3.90
CA ARG A 10 -47.58 -21.94 5.15
C ARG A 10 -46.06 -21.79 4.98
N ALA A 11 -45.55 -20.75 5.63
CA ALA A 11 -44.16 -20.50 6.02
C ALA A 11 -43.20 -19.98 4.93
N LEU A 12 -43.34 -18.68 4.69
CA LEU A 12 -42.24 -17.74 4.49
C LEU A 12 -41.15 -17.88 5.58
N VAL A 13 -39.93 -17.51 5.21
CA VAL A 13 -38.73 -17.22 6.04
C VAL A 13 -37.80 -18.39 6.36
N ALA A 14 -36.77 -18.56 5.52
CA ALA A 14 -35.44 -18.90 6.00
C ALA A 14 -34.48 -17.82 5.49
N LEU A 15 -34.20 -16.88 6.39
CA LEU A 15 -33.35 -15.71 6.21
C LEU A 15 -31.89 -16.18 6.04
N ALA A 16 -31.45 -16.45 4.81
CA ALA A 16 -30.03 -16.66 4.53
C ALA A 16 -29.34 -15.29 4.46
N LEU A 17 -28.93 -14.77 5.61
CA LEU A 17 -28.05 -13.61 5.70
C LEU A 17 -26.62 -14.10 6.00
N PRO A 18 -25.82 -14.50 5.01
CA PRO A 18 -24.41 -14.73 5.26
C PRO A 18 -23.70 -13.37 5.31
N LEU A 19 -23.47 -12.91 6.55
CA LEU A 19 -22.36 -12.08 7.00
C LEU A 19 -21.58 -11.34 5.90
N LEU A 20 -22.00 -10.13 5.57
CA LEU A 20 -21.09 -9.11 5.05
C LEU A 20 -20.21 -8.64 6.22
N ILE A 21 -19.19 -9.42 6.58
CA ILE A 21 -18.04 -8.88 7.32
C ILE A 21 -17.28 -8.04 6.30
N THR A 22 -17.79 -6.84 6.01
CA THR A 22 -17.01 -5.80 5.37
C THR A 22 -15.89 -5.50 6.36
N SER A 23 -14.74 -6.14 6.16
CA SER A 23 -13.50 -5.82 6.86
C SER A 23 -13.13 -4.40 6.46
N CYS A 24 -13.67 -3.43 7.19
CA CYS A 24 -13.15 -2.08 7.21
C CYS A 24 -11.78 -2.19 7.89
N ALA A 25 -10.74 -2.47 7.11
CA ALA A 25 -9.37 -2.29 7.57
C ALA A 25 -9.27 -0.81 7.99
N THR A 26 -9.27 -0.57 9.30
CA THR A 26 -9.16 0.78 9.85
C THR A 26 -7.84 1.39 9.37
N ARG A 27 -7.85 2.65 8.96
CA ARG A 27 -6.60 3.33 8.58
C ARG A 27 -5.71 3.40 9.81
N ASP A 28 -4.44 3.05 9.63
CA ASP A 28 -3.44 3.24 10.68
C ASP A 28 -3.20 4.74 10.87
N THR A 29 -3.64 5.26 12.01
CA THR A 29 -3.44 6.65 12.41
C THR A 29 -2.38 6.79 13.50
N ARG A 30 -1.86 5.67 14.01
CA ARG A 30 -0.86 5.66 15.08
C ARG A 30 0.54 5.82 14.52
N HIS A 31 0.83 5.17 13.40
CA HIS A 31 2.13 5.24 12.76
C HIS A 31 2.18 6.30 11.68
N ARG A 32 3.22 7.14 11.71
CA ARG A 32 3.55 8.08 10.63
C ARG A 32 4.99 7.92 10.21
N VAL A 33 5.28 8.24 8.97
CA VAL A 33 6.63 8.29 8.43
C VAL A 33 6.88 9.70 7.94
N VAL A 34 7.90 10.35 8.50
CA VAL A 34 8.33 11.68 8.09
C VAL A 34 9.63 11.53 7.31
N ILE A 35 9.64 12.07 6.09
CA ILE A 35 10.79 12.02 5.19
C ILE A 35 11.32 13.43 4.99
N SER A 36 12.60 13.63 5.27
CA SER A 36 13.32 14.84 4.92
C SER A 36 14.21 14.57 3.71
N VAL A 37 13.87 15.18 2.57
CA VAL A 37 14.67 15.13 1.34
C VAL A 37 16.02 15.84 1.49
N PRO A 38 16.13 17.06 2.03
CA PRO A 38 17.45 17.70 2.16
C PRO A 38 18.38 16.96 3.11
N GLU A 39 17.85 16.32 4.16
CA GLU A 39 18.65 15.57 5.13
C GLU A 39 18.88 14.11 4.72
N GLN A 40 18.17 13.60 3.72
CA GLN A 40 18.15 12.19 3.33
C GLN A 40 17.90 11.26 4.54
N ARG A 41 16.89 11.62 5.35
CA ARG A 41 16.49 10.84 6.53
C ARG A 41 15.00 10.54 6.53
N MET A 42 14.66 9.42 7.14
CA MET A 42 13.31 9.01 7.45
C MET A 42 13.17 8.78 8.94
N VAL A 43 12.14 9.36 9.55
CA VAL A 43 11.77 9.13 10.95
C VAL A 43 10.43 8.40 10.99
N VAL A 44 10.34 7.33 11.77
CA VAL A 44 9.06 6.69 12.08
C VAL A 44 8.57 7.23 13.41
N LEU A 45 7.31 7.66 13.40
CA LEU A 45 6.60 8.13 14.58
C LEU A 45 5.56 7.09 14.98
N GLU A 46 5.44 6.83 16.28
CA GLU A 46 4.32 6.11 16.90
C GLU A 46 3.64 7.06 17.89
N GLU A 47 2.34 7.31 17.69
CA GLU A 47 1.56 8.28 18.48
C GLU A 47 2.24 9.67 18.56
N GLY A 48 2.86 10.08 17.45
CA GLY A 48 3.58 11.36 17.32
C GLY A 48 4.98 11.39 17.93
N ARG A 49 5.44 10.30 18.56
CA ARG A 49 6.79 10.20 19.15
C ARG A 49 7.74 9.46 18.22
N PRO A 50 8.99 9.93 18.01
CA PRO A 50 9.96 9.23 17.19
C PRO A 50 10.39 7.91 17.84
N VAL A 51 10.26 6.81 17.09
CA VAL A 51 10.65 5.46 17.53
C VAL A 51 11.84 4.90 16.73
N SER A 52 12.09 5.42 15.54
CA SER A 52 13.26 5.05 14.75
C SER A 52 13.65 6.11 13.73
N ASN A 53 14.92 6.09 13.32
CA ASN A 53 15.51 6.99 12.33
C ASN A 53 16.39 6.17 11.38
N TYR A 54 16.24 6.38 10.08
CA TYR A 54 17.00 5.68 9.06
C TYR A 54 17.57 6.66 8.03
N PRO A 55 18.82 6.44 7.56
CA PRO A 55 19.26 7.06 6.32
C PRO A 55 18.44 6.51 5.16
N ILE A 56 18.16 7.35 4.17
CA ILE A 56 17.43 6.97 2.96
C ILE A 56 18.10 7.55 1.71
N SER A 57 17.58 7.17 0.56
CA SER A 57 17.87 7.84 -0.70
C SER A 57 16.56 8.21 -1.39
N THR A 58 16.44 9.46 -1.84
CA THR A 58 15.32 9.94 -2.66
C THR A 58 15.72 10.00 -4.13
N SER A 59 14.78 10.35 -5.00
CA SER A 59 15.08 10.46 -6.43
C SER A 59 16.18 11.50 -6.70
N LYS A 60 17.09 11.18 -7.61
CA LYS A 60 18.04 12.14 -8.17
C LYS A 60 17.39 13.17 -9.09
N PHE A 61 16.14 12.94 -9.53
CA PHE A 61 15.40 13.80 -10.45
C PHE A 61 14.59 14.88 -9.72
N ALA A 62 15.07 15.31 -8.56
CA ALA A 62 14.46 16.32 -7.70
C ALA A 62 13.03 15.97 -7.24
N LEU A 63 12.35 16.99 -6.71
CA LEU A 63 10.98 16.90 -6.21
C LEU A 63 10.01 17.09 -7.38
N ALA A 64 9.14 16.10 -7.60
CA ALA A 64 8.10 16.20 -8.62
C ALA A 64 7.02 15.12 -8.44
N ASP A 65 5.79 15.47 -8.82
CA ASP A 65 4.68 14.53 -8.97
C ASP A 65 4.20 14.40 -10.42
N THR A 66 4.84 15.05 -11.39
CA THR A 66 4.42 14.94 -12.80
C THR A 66 4.71 13.54 -13.35
N PRO A 67 3.80 12.91 -14.13
CA PRO A 67 4.09 11.65 -14.81
C PRO A 67 5.39 11.70 -15.62
N GLY A 68 6.18 10.63 -15.56
CA GLY A 68 7.48 10.54 -16.24
C GLY A 68 8.64 11.31 -15.59
N SER A 69 8.38 12.20 -14.62
CA SER A 69 9.45 12.98 -13.95
C SER A 69 10.47 12.12 -13.21
N ARG A 70 10.06 10.93 -12.74
CA ARG A 70 10.81 10.06 -11.82
C ARG A 70 11.21 10.78 -10.51
N GLY A 71 10.65 11.95 -10.20
CA GLY A 71 10.93 12.71 -8.99
C GLY A 71 10.15 12.20 -7.78
N THR A 72 10.59 12.66 -6.60
CA THR A 72 9.93 12.35 -5.33
C THR A 72 8.79 13.36 -5.07
N PRO A 73 7.52 12.92 -4.92
CA PRO A 73 6.43 13.83 -4.60
C PRO A 73 6.57 14.38 -3.18
N LEU A 74 6.23 15.66 -2.99
CA LEU A 74 6.07 16.26 -1.67
C LEU A 74 4.63 16.11 -1.16
N GLY A 75 4.44 16.40 0.13
CA GLY A 75 3.12 16.49 0.76
C GLY A 75 2.72 15.24 1.54
N GLU A 76 1.46 15.19 1.95
CA GLU A 76 0.92 14.04 2.66
C GLU A 76 0.60 12.90 1.69
N LEU A 77 1.11 11.71 2.01
CA LEU A 77 0.89 10.48 1.25
C LEU A 77 0.41 9.38 2.18
N GLU A 78 -0.36 8.45 1.64
CA GLU A 78 -0.72 7.21 2.34
C GLU A 78 -0.11 5.98 1.66
N ILE A 79 0.18 4.95 2.44
CA ILE A 79 0.54 3.63 1.91
C ILE A 79 -0.73 2.96 1.40
N ALA A 80 -0.93 2.99 0.09
CA ALA A 80 -2.08 2.36 -0.57
C ALA A 80 -1.89 0.85 -0.72
N LYS A 81 -0.65 0.38 -0.96
CA LYS A 81 -0.33 -1.06 -1.06
C LYS A 81 1.04 -1.37 -0.48
N LYS A 82 1.17 -2.56 0.11
CA LYS A 82 2.43 -3.16 0.56
C LYS A 82 2.67 -4.43 -0.24
N ILE A 83 3.81 -4.56 -0.92
CA ILE A 83 4.13 -5.70 -1.79
C ILE A 83 5.38 -6.41 -1.27
N GLY A 84 5.41 -7.73 -1.40
CA GLY A 84 6.51 -8.61 -0.97
C GLY A 84 6.30 -9.24 0.42
N GLY A 85 5.05 -9.36 0.89
CA GLY A 85 4.75 -9.91 2.24
C GLY A 85 5.42 -11.26 2.43
N GLY A 86 6.18 -11.43 3.51
CA GLY A 86 6.94 -12.66 3.77
C GLY A 86 8.09 -12.96 2.79
N ALA A 87 8.46 -12.03 1.90
CA ALA A 87 9.64 -12.20 1.05
C ALA A 87 10.92 -12.20 1.91
N PRO A 88 11.91 -13.05 1.58
CA PRO A 88 13.19 -13.05 2.29
C PRO A 88 13.94 -11.74 2.02
N SER A 89 14.86 -11.39 2.94
CA SER A 89 15.76 -10.25 2.76
C SER A 89 16.52 -10.38 1.45
N GLY A 90 16.60 -9.30 0.67
CA GLY A 90 17.30 -9.27 -0.61
C GLY A 90 16.50 -9.83 -1.79
N ALA A 91 15.26 -10.31 -1.58
CA ALA A 91 14.41 -10.79 -2.67
C ALA A 91 14.14 -9.68 -3.70
N VAL A 92 14.47 -9.93 -4.97
CA VAL A 92 14.38 -8.93 -6.05
C VAL A 92 12.97 -8.88 -6.65
N PHE A 93 12.54 -7.66 -6.97
CA PHE A 93 11.28 -7.37 -7.65
C PHE A 93 11.52 -6.62 -8.97
N LYS A 94 10.75 -7.00 -10.00
CA LYS A 94 10.64 -6.26 -11.27
C LYS A 94 9.17 -6.07 -11.61
N SER A 95 8.77 -4.85 -11.95
CA SER A 95 7.37 -4.51 -12.20
C SER A 95 6.44 -5.00 -11.07
N ARG A 96 6.91 -4.85 -9.82
CA ARG A 96 6.22 -5.26 -8.58
C ARG A 96 5.97 -6.77 -8.44
N ARG A 97 6.60 -7.61 -9.25
CA ARG A 97 6.58 -9.08 -9.15
C ARG A 97 7.93 -9.60 -8.70
N ARG A 98 7.93 -10.58 -7.79
CA ARG A 98 9.16 -11.25 -7.33
C ARG A 98 9.79 -11.98 -8.52
N THR A 99 11.10 -11.83 -8.71
CA THR A 99 11.83 -12.46 -9.82
C THR A 99 12.36 -13.85 -9.49
N GLY A 100 12.47 -14.19 -8.21
CA GLY A 100 13.10 -15.42 -7.71
C GLY A 100 14.55 -15.22 -7.25
N GLU A 101 15.20 -14.19 -7.75
CA GLU A 101 16.55 -13.78 -7.33
C GLU A 101 16.56 -13.22 -5.90
N ILE A 102 17.63 -13.50 -5.16
CA ILE A 102 17.91 -12.97 -3.83
C ILE A 102 19.34 -12.46 -3.85
N LEU A 103 19.53 -11.18 -3.50
CA LEU A 103 20.85 -10.55 -3.47
C LEU A 103 21.30 -10.29 -2.03
N PRO A 104 22.60 -10.45 -1.72
CA PRO A 104 23.14 -9.93 -0.47
C PRO A 104 23.10 -8.40 -0.47
N PRO A 105 23.14 -7.77 0.73
CA PRO A 105 23.40 -6.33 0.82
C PRO A 105 24.65 -5.93 0.03
N ASP A 106 24.60 -4.75 -0.59
CA ASP A 106 25.71 -4.14 -1.34
C ASP A 106 26.26 -5.00 -2.51
N ALA A 107 25.44 -5.90 -3.06
CA ALA A 107 25.81 -6.68 -4.24
C ALA A 107 26.23 -5.76 -5.41
N PRO A 108 27.39 -6.00 -6.06
CA PRO A 108 27.86 -5.14 -7.13
C PRO A 108 26.99 -5.31 -8.39
N GLY A 109 26.85 -4.22 -9.16
CA GLY A 109 26.14 -4.22 -10.44
C GLY A 109 25.03 -3.19 -10.48
N ARG A 110 23.81 -3.65 -10.82
CA ARG A 110 22.62 -2.80 -10.93
C ARG A 110 21.99 -2.53 -9.55
N ASP A 111 21.04 -1.59 -9.53
CA ASP A 111 20.26 -1.22 -8.34
C ASP A 111 18.80 -1.74 -8.43
N PRO A 112 18.54 -3.01 -8.06
CA PRO A 112 17.19 -3.55 -8.07
C PRO A 112 16.40 -3.15 -6.82
N ILE A 113 15.08 -3.11 -6.99
CA ILE A 113 14.17 -3.04 -5.86
C ILE A 113 14.14 -4.38 -5.13
N VAL A 114 14.40 -4.38 -3.82
CA VAL A 114 14.47 -5.59 -2.98
C VAL A 114 13.49 -5.56 -1.80
N THR A 115 13.13 -6.75 -1.31
CA THR A 115 12.39 -7.04 -0.06
C THR A 115 10.96 -6.51 0.03
N ARG A 116 10.75 -5.20 -0.17
CA ARG A 116 9.50 -4.50 0.11
C ARG A 116 9.26 -3.37 -0.88
N ILE A 117 8.03 -3.24 -1.37
CA ILE A 117 7.56 -2.04 -2.07
C ILE A 117 6.39 -1.46 -1.31
N LEU A 118 6.49 -0.18 -0.95
CA LEU A 118 5.37 0.62 -0.47
C LEU A 118 4.89 1.47 -1.63
N TRP A 119 3.65 1.24 -2.06
CA TRP A 119 3.05 2.02 -3.13
C TRP A 119 2.16 3.09 -2.53
N LEU A 120 2.48 4.34 -2.82
CA LEU A 120 1.90 5.49 -2.15
C LEU A 120 0.79 6.13 -3.00
N ARG A 121 -0.21 6.70 -2.32
CA ARG A 121 -1.24 7.56 -2.92
C ARG A 121 -1.15 8.94 -2.30
N GLY A 122 -1.17 9.97 -3.15
CA GLY A 122 -1.21 11.35 -2.71
C GLY A 122 -2.57 11.71 -2.12
N LEU A 123 -2.54 12.58 -1.11
CA LEU A 123 -3.72 13.08 -0.42
C LEU A 123 -4.01 14.56 -0.72
N GLU A 124 -3.16 15.19 -1.55
CA GLU A 124 -3.20 16.61 -1.87
C GLU A 124 -3.19 16.82 -3.38
N ALA A 125 -3.67 17.98 -3.85
CA ALA A 125 -3.74 18.27 -5.28
C ALA A 125 -2.36 18.19 -5.97
N GLN A 126 -1.30 18.67 -5.30
CA GLN A 126 0.06 18.64 -5.84
C GLN A 126 0.65 17.24 -6.00
N ASN A 127 0.11 16.22 -5.31
CA ASN A 127 0.65 14.86 -5.32
C ASN A 127 -0.37 13.83 -5.84
N ALA A 128 -1.41 14.29 -6.52
CA ALA A 128 -2.53 13.48 -7.01
C ALA A 128 -2.09 12.34 -7.95
N ASN A 129 -0.95 12.45 -8.65
CA ASN A 129 -0.47 11.43 -9.57
C ASN A 129 0.38 10.36 -8.87
N ALA A 130 0.78 10.53 -7.61
CA ALA A 130 1.76 9.67 -6.94
C ALA A 130 1.47 8.17 -7.08
N TYR A 131 0.19 7.78 -7.02
CA TYR A 131 -0.23 6.39 -7.23
C TYR A 131 -0.14 5.97 -8.70
N GLY A 132 -0.65 6.79 -9.62
CA GLY A 132 -0.83 6.45 -11.04
C GLY A 132 0.44 6.50 -11.88
N ARG A 133 1.50 7.17 -11.41
CA ARG A 133 2.75 7.36 -12.19
C ARG A 133 3.53 6.08 -12.51
N TYR A 134 3.22 4.97 -11.84
CA TYR A 134 3.77 3.62 -12.07
C TYR A 134 5.24 3.63 -12.52
N ILE A 135 6.11 4.17 -11.67
CA ILE A 135 7.56 4.14 -11.87
C ILE A 135 8.14 2.76 -11.59
#